data_AF-A0A2W6UKX6-F1
#
_entry.id   AF-A0A2W6UKX6-F1
#
_cell.length_a   1.000
_cell.length_b   1.000
_cell.length_c   1.000
_cell.angle_alpha   90.00
_cell.angle_beta   90.00
_cell.angle_gamma   90.00
#
_symmetry.space_group_name_H-M   'P 1'
#
loop_
_entity.id
_entity.type
_entity.pdbx_description
1 polymer ?
#
loop_
_entity_poly.entity_id
_entity_poly.type
_entity_poly.pdbx_seq_one_letter_code
_entity_poly.pdbx_strand_id
1 'polypeptide(L)'
;MNEAVIVDVVRTASGKGKPGGALSGTHPVDLLATVLEALVARTGIDPALVDDVIGGCVGQVGEQSTNITRQAVLAAGFPEHVPATTIDRQCGSSQQAATFAAQAIISGFQDVVIACGVESMSRVPMGTPTLGAQRRVGECECRGQRHGAGHVGD
;
A
#
# COMPACT_ATOMS: atom_id res chain seq x y z
N MET A 1 -4.73 20.04 -21.13
CA MET A 1 -4.36 19.56 -19.79
C MET A 1 -5.14 18.29 -19.58
N ASN A 2 -4.47 17.18 -19.25
CA ASN A 2 -5.16 15.94 -18.95
C ASN A 2 -5.82 16.07 -17.56
N GLU A 3 -7.06 15.62 -17.44
CA GLU A 3 -7.80 15.58 -16.17
C GLU A 3 -7.82 14.14 -15.66
N ALA A 4 -7.31 13.92 -14.45
CA ALA A 4 -7.39 12.62 -13.81
C ALA A 4 -8.77 12.42 -13.18
N VAL A 5 -9.46 11.36 -13.57
CA VAL A 5 -10.78 10.99 -13.05
C VAL A 5 -10.74 9.59 -12.44
N ILE A 6 -11.59 9.35 -11.45
CA ILE A 6 -11.77 8.01 -10.86
C ILE A 6 -12.91 7.33 -11.62
N VAL A 7 -12.61 6.22 -12.30
CA VAL A 7 -13.58 5.46 -13.10
C VAL A 7 -14.36 4.46 -12.25
N ASP A 8 -13.69 3.69 -11.39
CA ASP A 8 -14.32 2.76 -10.46
C ASP A 8 -13.46 2.57 -9.19
N VAL A 9 -14.09 2.11 -8.12
CA VAL A 9 -13.46 1.81 -6.83
C VAL A 9 -14.06 0.53 -6.26
N VAL A 10 -13.20 -0.39 -5.83
CA VAL A 10 -13.60 -1.66 -5.21
C VAL A 10 -12.67 -1.96 -4.03
N ARG A 11 -13.15 -2.74 -3.05
CA ARG A 11 -12.35 -3.21 -1.92
C ARG A 11 -12.91 -4.51 -1.35
N THR A 12 -12.09 -5.28 -0.66
CA THR A 12 -12.57 -6.38 0.18
C THR A 12 -13.37 -5.86 1.38
N ALA A 13 -14.11 -6.75 2.03
CA ALA A 13 -14.46 -6.55 3.44
C ALA A 13 -13.19 -6.48 4.30
N SER A 14 -13.25 -5.85 5.47
CA SER A 14 -12.13 -5.79 6.41
C SER A 14 -12.26 -6.91 7.45
N GLY A 15 -11.25 -7.77 7.53
CA GLY A 15 -11.15 -8.81 8.55
C GLY A 15 -10.47 -8.31 9.83
N LYS A 16 -10.65 -9.04 10.94
CA LYS A 16 -9.86 -8.82 12.17
C LYS A 16 -8.39 -9.11 11.88
N GLY A 17 -7.51 -8.12 12.07
CA GLY A 17 -6.06 -8.23 11.86
C GLY A 17 -5.30 -9.08 12.89
N LYS A 18 -5.89 -10.18 13.36
CA LYS A 18 -5.30 -11.15 14.29
C LYS A 18 -5.62 -12.57 13.81
N PRO A 19 -4.85 -13.60 14.22
CA PRO A 19 -5.20 -14.99 13.95
C PRO A 19 -6.67 -15.29 14.31
N GLY A 20 -7.36 -16.06 13.44
CA GLY A 20 -8.78 -16.36 13.58
C GLY A 20 -9.73 -15.28 13.03
N GLY A 21 -9.21 -14.19 12.45
CA GLY A 21 -10.02 -13.26 11.67
C GLY A 21 -10.51 -13.88 10.36
N ALA A 22 -11.63 -13.37 9.82
CA ALA A 22 -12.28 -13.92 8.62
C ALA A 22 -11.37 -14.03 7.38
N LEU A 23 -10.38 -13.12 7.25
CA LEU A 23 -9.42 -13.11 6.14
C LEU A 23 -8.02 -13.60 6.55
N SER A 24 -7.84 -14.10 7.77
CA SER A 24 -6.51 -14.49 8.28
C SER A 24 -5.91 -15.71 7.57
N GLY A 25 -6.76 -16.54 6.95
CA GLY A 25 -6.35 -17.69 6.14
C GLY A 25 -5.98 -17.34 4.70
N THR A 26 -6.26 -16.13 4.21
CA THR A 26 -6.01 -15.74 2.82
C THR A 26 -4.62 -15.12 2.69
N HIS A 27 -3.86 -15.55 1.70
CA HIS A 27 -2.56 -14.97 1.40
C HIS A 27 -2.74 -13.51 0.91
N PRO A 28 -1.88 -12.56 1.30
CA PRO A 28 -2.07 -11.15 0.94
C PRO A 28 -1.99 -10.89 -0.57
N VAL A 29 -1.22 -11.69 -1.33
CA VAL A 29 -1.25 -11.65 -2.81
C VAL A 29 -2.66 -11.97 -3.33
N ASP A 30 -3.29 -13.03 -2.84
CA ASP A 30 -4.64 -13.44 -3.28
C ASP A 30 -5.71 -12.41 -2.86
N LEU A 31 -5.54 -11.77 -1.69
CA LEU A 31 -6.42 -10.67 -1.26
C LEU A 31 -6.41 -9.52 -2.25
N LEU A 32 -5.22 -9.11 -2.70
CA LEU A 32 -5.09 -8.01 -3.66
C LEU A 32 -5.50 -8.45 -5.07
N ALA A 33 -5.14 -9.68 -5.49
CA ALA A 33 -5.52 -10.22 -6.79
C ALA A 33 -7.05 -10.27 -6.95
N THR A 34 -7.77 -10.72 -5.92
CA THR A 34 -9.25 -10.72 -5.90
C THR A 34 -9.84 -9.33 -6.13
N VAL A 35 -9.21 -8.29 -5.58
CA VAL A 35 -9.65 -6.89 -5.78
C VAL A 35 -9.39 -6.43 -7.22
N LEU A 36 -8.23 -6.78 -7.78
CA LEU A 36 -7.87 -6.43 -9.16
C LEU A 36 -8.78 -7.14 -10.18
N GLU A 37 -9.03 -8.43 -9.98
CA GLU A 37 -9.98 -9.22 -10.80
C GLU A 37 -11.39 -8.62 -10.74
N ALA A 38 -11.87 -8.28 -9.54
CA ALA A 38 -13.18 -7.66 -9.38
C ALA A 38 -13.28 -6.29 -10.06
N LEU A 39 -12.21 -5.49 -10.01
CA LEU A 39 -12.14 -4.20 -10.70
C LEU A 39 -12.22 -4.37 -12.22
N VAL A 40 -11.40 -5.27 -12.79
CA VAL A 40 -11.41 -5.58 -14.23
C VAL A 40 -12.77 -6.12 -14.66
N ALA A 41 -13.34 -7.07 -13.92
CA ALA A 41 -14.63 -7.67 -14.24
C ALA A 41 -15.78 -6.64 -14.19
N ARG A 42 -15.74 -5.68 -13.25
CA ARG A 42 -16.78 -4.65 -13.12
C ARG A 42 -16.68 -3.56 -14.18
N THR A 43 -15.46 -3.18 -14.56
CA THR A 43 -15.21 -2.14 -15.55
C THR A 43 -15.25 -2.65 -16.99
N GLY A 44 -14.96 -3.94 -17.21
CA GLY A 44 -14.81 -4.54 -18.53
C GLY A 44 -13.57 -4.04 -19.28
N ILE A 45 -12.63 -3.38 -18.59
CA ILE A 45 -11.40 -2.87 -19.19
C ILE A 45 -10.51 -4.03 -19.64
N ASP A 46 -9.85 -3.89 -20.79
CA ASP A 46 -8.75 -4.79 -21.15
C ASP A 46 -7.55 -4.50 -20.23
N PRO A 47 -7.08 -5.47 -19.40
CA PRO A 47 -5.94 -5.26 -18.52
C PRO A 47 -4.66 -4.83 -19.25
N ALA A 48 -4.52 -5.14 -20.54
CA ALA A 48 -3.37 -4.71 -21.35
C ALA A 48 -3.30 -3.19 -21.58
N LEU A 49 -4.39 -2.45 -21.31
CA LEU A 49 -4.42 -0.99 -21.41
C LEU A 49 -3.90 -0.30 -20.15
N VAL A 50 -3.64 -1.03 -19.07
CA VAL A 50 -3.15 -0.45 -17.82
C VAL A 50 -1.66 -0.17 -17.93
N ASP A 51 -1.28 1.10 -17.79
CA ASP A 51 0.10 1.54 -17.95
C ASP A 51 0.95 1.28 -16.70
N ASP A 52 0.35 1.27 -15.49
CA ASP A 52 1.01 0.88 -14.24
C ASP A 52 -0.02 0.57 -13.13
N VAL A 53 0.43 -0.22 -12.15
CA VAL A 53 -0.31 -0.54 -10.94
C VAL A 53 0.52 -0.14 -9.72
N ILE A 54 0.08 0.91 -9.02
CA ILE A 54 0.78 1.46 -7.86
C ILE A 54 0.03 1.03 -6.61
N GLY A 55 0.66 0.22 -5.75
CA GLY A 55 0.04 -0.34 -4.57
C GLY A 55 0.73 0.06 -3.27
N GLY A 56 -0.05 0.42 -2.25
CA GLY A 56 0.47 0.66 -0.90
C GLY A 56 0.59 -0.60 -0.07
N CYS A 57 1.73 -0.81 0.61
CA CYS A 57 1.91 -1.84 1.63
C CYS A 57 2.97 -1.38 2.65
N VAL A 58 2.64 -1.46 3.95
CA VAL A 58 3.55 -1.05 5.03
C VAL A 58 4.42 -2.22 5.47
N GLY A 59 3.80 -3.37 5.73
CA GLY A 59 4.49 -4.56 6.21
C GLY A 59 5.23 -5.32 5.13
N GLN A 60 6.14 -4.70 4.36
CA GLN A 60 6.81 -5.32 3.19
C GLN A 60 7.88 -6.38 3.53
N VAL A 61 7.45 -7.44 4.22
CA VAL A 61 8.28 -8.54 4.72
C VAL A 61 7.52 -9.86 4.59
N GLY A 62 8.24 -10.95 4.34
CA GLY A 62 7.65 -12.28 4.18
C GLY A 62 6.67 -12.31 3.01
N GLU A 63 5.42 -12.72 3.27
CA GLU A 63 4.36 -12.83 2.27
C GLU A 63 3.97 -11.51 1.59
N GLN A 64 4.35 -10.37 2.19
CA GLN A 64 4.12 -9.02 1.65
C GLN A 64 5.39 -8.39 1.06
N SER A 65 6.47 -9.16 0.91
CA SER A 65 7.72 -8.69 0.32
C SER A 65 7.74 -8.84 -1.21
N THR A 66 8.89 -8.59 -1.83
CA THR A 66 9.14 -8.86 -3.27
C THR A 66 8.15 -8.18 -4.21
N ASN A 67 7.82 -6.92 -3.93
CA ASN A 67 6.83 -6.13 -4.67
C ASN A 67 5.46 -6.86 -4.72
N ILE A 68 4.77 -6.90 -3.59
CA ILE A 68 3.47 -7.59 -3.46
C ILE A 68 2.44 -7.11 -4.48
N THR A 69 2.45 -5.83 -4.86
CA THR A 69 1.59 -5.31 -5.93
C THR A 69 1.83 -6.04 -7.24
N ARG A 70 3.10 -6.24 -7.63
CA ARG A 70 3.46 -6.99 -8.84
C ARG A 70 3.06 -8.47 -8.76
N GLN A 71 3.25 -9.10 -7.60
CA GLN A 71 2.80 -10.48 -7.40
C GLN A 71 1.28 -10.60 -7.57
N ALA A 72 0.51 -9.64 -7.03
CA ALA A 72 -0.94 -9.62 -7.16
C ALA A 72 -1.43 -9.35 -8.59
N VAL A 73 -0.76 -8.47 -9.34
CA VAL A 73 -1.05 -8.22 -10.75
C VAL A 73 -0.90 -9.49 -11.59
N LEU A 74 0.20 -10.22 -11.39
CA LEU A 74 0.42 -11.51 -12.07
C LEU A 74 -0.59 -12.57 -11.63
N ALA A 75 -0.89 -12.66 -10.32
CA ALA A 75 -1.88 -13.59 -9.79
C ALA A 75 -3.30 -13.30 -10.31
N ALA A 76 -3.65 -12.03 -10.54
CA ALA A 76 -4.91 -11.59 -11.12
C ALA A 76 -5.02 -11.82 -12.64
N GLY A 77 -3.98 -12.41 -13.27
CA GLY A 77 -3.98 -12.75 -14.70
C GLY A 77 -3.73 -11.57 -15.64
N PHE A 78 -3.18 -10.45 -15.14
CA PHE A 78 -2.78 -9.35 -16.01
C PHE A 78 -1.61 -9.79 -16.93
N PRO A 79 -1.51 -9.22 -18.14
CA PRO A 79 -0.37 -9.45 -19.01
C PRO A 79 0.97 -9.12 -18.34
N GLU A 80 2.00 -9.92 -18.60
CA GLU A 80 3.31 -9.76 -17.95
C GLU A 80 3.95 -8.37 -18.19
N HIS A 81 3.61 -7.69 -19.29
CA HIS A 81 4.17 -6.38 -19.61
C HIS A 81 3.59 -5.23 -18.75
N VAL A 82 2.44 -5.42 -18.09
CA VAL A 82 1.82 -4.38 -17.26
C VAL A 82 2.66 -4.19 -15.98
N PRO A 83 3.37 -3.07 -15.79
CA PRO A 83 4.24 -2.91 -14.65
C PRO A 83 3.45 -2.72 -13.35
N ALA A 84 4.15 -2.87 -12.23
CA ALA A 84 3.58 -2.61 -10.92
C ALA A 84 4.65 -2.26 -9.90
N THR A 85 4.32 -1.41 -8.95
CA THR A 85 5.21 -1.00 -7.86
C THR A 85 4.50 -1.03 -6.51
N THR A 86 5.24 -1.41 -5.47
CA THR A 86 4.79 -1.33 -4.07
C THR A 86 5.47 -0.15 -3.39
N ILE A 87 4.69 0.72 -2.76
CA ILE A 87 5.19 1.90 -2.04
C ILE A 87 4.84 1.86 -0.56
N ASP A 88 5.70 2.48 0.24
CA ASP A 88 5.50 2.68 1.67
C ASP A 88 5.57 4.18 2.01
N ARG A 89 4.42 4.73 2.40
CA ARG A 89 4.24 6.01 3.08
C ARG A 89 3.45 5.80 4.38
N GLN A 90 3.75 4.72 5.08
CA GLN A 90 3.07 4.25 6.28
C GLN A 90 1.55 4.15 6.05
N CYS A 91 0.73 4.61 7.00
CA CYS A 91 -0.73 4.63 6.86
C CYS A 91 -1.24 5.41 5.63
N GLY A 92 -0.41 6.27 5.02
CA GLY A 92 -0.73 7.03 3.82
C GLY A 92 -0.36 6.34 2.50
N SER A 93 0.12 5.08 2.52
CA SER A 93 0.68 4.42 1.31
C SER A 93 -0.31 4.35 0.14
N SER A 94 -1.53 3.86 0.35
CA SER A 94 -2.51 3.74 -0.74
C SER A 94 -3.07 5.10 -1.19
N GLN A 95 -3.15 6.08 -0.29
CA GLN A 95 -3.50 7.45 -0.66
C GLN A 95 -2.39 8.10 -1.52
N GLN A 96 -1.13 7.79 -1.19
CA GLN A 96 0.00 8.22 -2.01
C GLN A 96 -0.03 7.56 -3.39
N ALA A 97 -0.43 6.29 -3.48
CA ALA A 97 -0.57 5.60 -4.75
C ALA A 97 -1.57 6.30 -5.66
N ALA A 98 -2.74 6.69 -5.12
CA ALA A 98 -3.73 7.48 -5.86
C ALA A 98 -3.19 8.85 -6.31
N THR A 99 -2.36 9.48 -5.46
CA THR A 99 -1.71 10.76 -5.80
C THR A 99 -0.70 10.60 -6.94
N PHE A 100 0.11 9.53 -6.93
CA PHE A 100 1.04 9.23 -8.02
C PHE A 100 0.32 8.91 -9.33
N ALA A 101 -0.75 8.11 -9.28
CA ALA A 101 -1.58 7.81 -10.45
C ALA A 101 -2.16 9.10 -11.07
N ALA A 102 -2.73 9.99 -10.25
CA ALA A 102 -3.25 11.26 -10.73
C ALA A 102 -2.14 12.15 -11.34
N GLN A 103 -0.96 12.21 -10.72
CA GLN A 103 0.18 12.96 -11.24
C GLN A 103 0.64 12.43 -12.60
N ALA A 104 0.74 11.11 -12.76
CA ALA A 104 1.12 10.48 -14.01
C ALA A 104 0.14 10.81 -15.15
N ILE A 105 -1.17 10.71 -14.88
CA ILE A 105 -2.23 11.04 -15.85
C ILE A 105 -2.21 12.52 -16.22
N ILE A 106 -2.18 13.42 -15.23
CA ILE A 106 -2.18 14.87 -15.44
C ILE A 106 -0.95 15.31 -16.25
N SER A 107 0.20 14.65 -16.02
CA SER A 107 1.44 14.93 -16.75
C SER A 107 1.44 14.42 -18.21
N GLY A 108 0.50 13.52 -18.56
CA GLY A 108 0.44 12.88 -19.87
C GLY A 108 1.46 11.75 -20.06
N PHE A 109 2.07 11.25 -18.98
CA PHE A 109 2.97 10.09 -19.05
C PHE A 109 2.24 8.75 -19.10
N GLN A 110 1.01 8.71 -18.59
CA GLN A 110 0.18 7.51 -18.53
C GLN A 110 -1.28 7.91 -18.80
N ASP A 111 -2.06 6.99 -19.35
CA ASP A 111 -3.48 7.17 -19.64
C ASP A 111 -4.36 6.39 -18.67
N VAL A 112 -3.93 5.19 -18.25
CA VAL A 112 -4.68 4.33 -17.31
C VAL A 112 -3.76 3.78 -16.22
N VAL A 113 -4.05 4.13 -14.97
CA VAL A 113 -3.28 3.66 -13.81
C VAL A 113 -4.22 3.11 -12.74
N ILE A 114 -3.86 1.95 -12.18
CA ILE A 114 -4.59 1.39 -11.02
C ILE A 114 -3.83 1.78 -9.74
N ALA A 115 -4.49 2.55 -8.88
CA ALA A 115 -4.02 2.79 -7.51
C ALA A 115 -4.70 1.81 -6.55
N CYS A 116 -3.91 1.08 -5.76
CA CYS A 116 -4.43 0.05 -4.85
C CYS A 116 -3.62 -0.03 -3.54
N GLY A 117 -3.87 -1.06 -2.75
CA GLY A 117 -3.03 -1.41 -1.62
C GLY A 117 -3.54 -2.62 -0.88
N VAL A 118 -2.65 -3.21 -0.08
CA VAL A 118 -2.92 -4.43 0.68
C VAL A 118 -2.14 -4.44 1.98
N GLU A 119 -2.79 -4.92 3.03
CA GLU A 119 -2.15 -5.17 4.32
C GLU A 119 -2.82 -6.37 5.00
N SER A 120 -2.04 -7.36 5.41
CA SER A 120 -2.50 -8.54 6.14
C SER A 120 -1.84 -8.62 7.51
N MET A 121 -2.32 -7.79 8.45
CA MET A 121 -1.78 -7.72 9.81
C MET A 121 -1.90 -9.03 10.61
N SER A 122 -2.84 -9.91 10.25
CA SER A 122 -2.97 -11.23 10.88
C SER A 122 -1.85 -12.19 10.50
N ARG A 123 -1.16 -11.94 9.38
CA ARG A 123 -0.09 -12.79 8.83
C ARG A 123 1.27 -12.11 8.94
N VAL A 124 1.32 -10.81 8.70
CA VAL A 124 2.48 -9.93 8.92
C VAL A 124 2.10 -8.87 9.95
N PRO A 125 2.34 -9.12 11.25
CA PRO A 125 2.00 -8.17 12.31
C PRO A 125 2.65 -6.81 12.11
N MET A 126 1.97 -5.76 12.57
CA MET A 126 2.52 -4.40 12.56
C MET A 126 3.86 -4.35 13.32
N GLY A 127 4.86 -3.69 12.74
CA GLY A 127 6.21 -3.65 13.30
C GLY A 127 7.12 -4.81 12.89
N THR A 128 6.63 -5.81 12.13
CA THR A 128 7.50 -6.88 11.59
C THR A 128 8.69 -6.33 10.78
N PRO A 129 8.55 -5.28 9.93
CA PRO A 129 9.70 -4.71 9.22
C PRO A 129 10.79 -4.14 10.12
N THR A 130 10.49 -3.83 11.38
CA THR A 130 11.43 -3.23 12.32
C THR A 130 12.13 -4.26 13.21
N LEU A 131 11.86 -5.56 13.01
CA LEU A 131 12.55 -6.64 13.71
C LEU A 131 14.02 -6.69 13.27
N GLY A 132 14.95 -6.37 14.17
CA GLY A 132 16.38 -6.29 13.90
C GLY A 132 17.07 -5.26 14.81
N ALA A 133 18.36 -4.98 14.56
CA ALA A 133 19.10 -3.96 15.30
C ALA A 133 18.57 -2.56 14.93
N GLN A 134 17.65 -2.06 15.74
CA GLN A 134 17.14 -0.69 15.58
C GLN A 134 18.23 0.29 15.98
N ARG A 135 18.66 1.15 15.04
CA ARG A 135 19.30 2.40 15.43
C ARG A 135 18.26 3.22 16.20
N ARG A 136 18.69 3.96 17.23
CA ARG A 136 17.86 5.02 17.81
C ARG A 136 17.54 6.02 16.70
N VAL A 137 16.39 5.86 16.04
CA VAL A 137 15.82 6.90 15.21
C VAL A 137 15.54 8.04 16.19
N GLY A 138 16.21 9.17 15.96
CA GLY A 138 16.46 10.21 16.94
C GLY A 138 15.27 10.45 17.88
N GLU A 139 15.58 10.59 19.17
CA GLU A 139 14.72 11.34 20.07
C GLU A 139 14.39 12.64 19.34
N CYS A 140 13.14 12.78 18.89
CA CYS A 140 12.67 14.04 18.38
C CYS A 140 12.88 15.02 19.54
N GLU A 141 13.82 15.95 19.38
CA GLU A 141 14.20 17.00 20.34
C GLU A 141 13.05 17.97 20.67
N CYS A 142 11.79 17.61 20.42
CA CYS A 142 10.63 18.30 20.98
C CYS A 142 10.39 18.01 22.46
N ARG A 143 11.21 17.16 23.12
CA ARG A 143 11.12 16.89 24.57
C ARG A 143 11.91 17.88 25.44
N GLY A 144 12.53 18.90 24.86
CA GLY A 144 13.28 19.94 25.59
C GLY A 144 12.50 21.22 25.94
N GLN A 145 11.23 21.35 25.56
CA GLN A 145 10.45 22.58 25.77
C GLN A 145 9.14 22.34 26.51
N ARG A 146 9.15 21.68 27.67
CA ARG A 146 8.08 21.85 28.66
C ARG A 146 8.65 21.83 30.08
N HIS A 147 8.32 22.92 30.79
CA HIS A 147 8.44 23.17 32.23
C HIS A 147 9.78 23.73 32.73
N GLY A 148 9.84 25.06 32.83
CA GLY A 148 10.64 25.70 33.85
C GLY A 148 10.05 25.48 35.24
N ALA A 149 10.92 25.43 36.26
CA ALA A 149 10.76 26.02 37.60
C ALA A 149 11.75 25.40 38.60
N GLY A 150 12.74 26.19 39.04
CA GLY A 150 13.13 26.29 40.45
C GLY A 150 14.25 25.39 41.03
N HIS A 151 14.94 26.00 42.01
CA HIS A 151 15.94 25.51 43.00
C HIS A 151 17.40 25.33 42.48
N VAL A 152 18.40 26.17 42.81
CA VAL A 152 18.99 26.67 44.10
C VAL A 152 19.86 25.64 44.84
N GLY A 153 21.15 26.00 45.03
CA GLY A 153 22.13 25.45 46.01
C GLY A 153 22.78 24.12 45.57
N ASP A 154 24.09 23.87 45.67
CA ASP A 154 25.25 24.52 46.30
C ASP A 154 26.49 24.32 45.40
#